data_AF-A0A5D3A9F7-F1
#
_entry.id   AF-A0A5D3A9F7-F1
#
_cell.length_a   1.000
_cell.length_b   1.000
_cell.length_c   1.000
_cell.angle_alpha   90.00
_cell.angle_beta   90.00
_cell.angle_gamma   90.00
#
_symmetry.space_group_name_H-M   'P 1'
#
loop_
_entity.id
_entity.type
_entity.pdbx_description
1 polymer ?
#
loop_
_entity_poly.entity_id
_entity_poly.type
_entity_poly.pdbx_seq_one_letter_code
_entity_poly.pdbx_strand_id
1 'polypeptide(L)' 'MGLQNDIDLLNSLAELEKKKHRLKRLVQTLNSFFMDVKCQGSFNM' A
#
# COMPACT_ATOMS: atom_id res chain seq x y z
N MET A 1 13.40 22.59 21.56
CA MET A 1 12.36 21.56 21.37
C MET A 1 11.62 21.91 20.11
N GLY A 2 11.89 21.22 19.01
CA GLY A 2 11.15 21.43 17.75
C GLY A 2 9.69 21.03 17.94
N LEU A 3 8.79 21.77 17.27
CA LEU A 3 7.35 21.52 17.31
C LEU A 3 7.05 20.05 16.98
N GLN A 4 6.51 19.33 17.94
CA GLN A 4 6.11 17.93 17.84
C GLN A 4 4.93 17.68 16.86
N ASN A 5 4.51 18.70 16.10
CA ASN A 5 3.26 18.73 15.34
C ASN A 5 3.41 19.02 13.85
N ASP A 6 4.61 19.30 13.33
CA ASP A 6 4.85 19.40 11.89
C ASP A 6 5.13 17.99 11.33
N ILE A 7 4.09 17.16 11.30
CA ILE A 7 4.11 16.00 10.40
C ILE A 7 4.20 16.58 9.00
N ASP A 8 5.26 16.27 8.26
CA ASP A 8 5.36 16.66 6.86
C ASP A 8 4.23 15.96 6.07
N LEU A 9 3.15 16.72 5.81
CA LEU A 9 1.98 16.23 5.08
C LEU A 9 2.33 15.83 3.64
N LEU A 10 3.36 16.46 3.05
CA LEU A 10 3.79 16.20 1.68
C LEU A 10 4.77 15.03 1.60
N ASN A 11 5.64 14.87 2.59
CA ASN A 11 6.58 13.74 2.68
C ASN A 11 6.26 12.84 3.89
N SER A 12 5.01 12.39 3.96
CA SER A 12 4.58 11.42 4.98
C SER A 12 5.44 10.16 4.91
N LEU A 13 5.92 9.68 6.06
CA LEU A 13 6.74 8.47 6.15
C LEU A 13 6.02 7.27 5.52
N ALA A 14 6.76 6.45 4.76
CA ALA A 14 6.20 5.29 4.06
C ALA A 14 5.44 4.32 5.01
N GLU A 15 5.92 4.17 6.24
CA GLU A 15 5.28 3.33 7.25
C GLU A 15 3.92 3.86 7.73
N LEU A 16 3.74 5.19 7.73
CA LEU A 16 2.45 5.80 8.06
C LEU A 16 1.46 5.64 6.90
N GLU A 17 1.91 5.83 5.65
CA GLU A 17 1.08 5.69 4.45
C GLU A 17 0.58 4.25 4.24
N LYS A 18 1.39 3.23 4.56
CA LYS A 18 1.00 1.82 4.48
C LYS A 18 -0.16 1.46 5.43
N LYS A 19 -0.21 2.09 6.61
CA LYS A 19 -1.26 1.87 7.63
C LYS A 19 -2.58 2.55 7.28
N LYS A 20 -2.57 3.56 6.39
CA LYS A 20 -3.79 4.26 5.95
C LYS A 20 -4.63 3.37 5.03
N HIS A 21 -5.95 3.54 5.12
CA HIS A 21 -6.88 2.98 4.15
C HIS A 21 -6.53 3.46 2.73
N ARG A 22 -6.69 2.59 1.71
CA ARG A 22 -6.29 2.86 0.32
C ARG A 22 -6.76 4.21 -0.25
N LEU A 23 -7.96 4.66 0.10
CA LEU A 23 -8.53 5.93 -0.38
C LEU A 23 -8.03 7.18 0.40
N LYS A 24 -7.37 6.99 1.54
CA LYS A 24 -6.89 8.06 2.43
C LYS A 24 -5.38 8.27 2.38
N ARG A 25 -4.67 7.56 1.51
CA ARG A 25 -3.23 7.78 1.24
C ARG A 25 -3.05 9.09 0.49
N LEU A 26 -1.84 9.66 0.60
CA LEU A 26 -1.46 10.87 -0.16
C LEU A 26 -1.69 10.68 -1.66
N VAL A 27 -1.32 9.49 -2.17
CA VAL A 27 -1.65 9.03 -3.51
C VAL A 27 -2.45 7.73 -3.39
N GLN A 28 -3.62 7.68 -4.02
CA GLN A 28 -4.49 6.52 -3.95
C GLN A 28 -3.93 5.36 -4.79
N THR A 29 -3.81 4.19 -4.19
CA THR A 29 -3.37 2.96 -4.86
C THR A 29 -4.24 1.78 -4.45
N LEU A 30 -4.37 0.78 -5.33
CA LEU A 30 -5.05 -0.47 -4.97
C LEU A 30 -4.21 -1.28 -3.96
N ASN A 31 -4.91 -2.06 -3.12
CA ASN A 31 -4.29 -3.01 -2.19
C ASN A 31 -4.26 -4.44 -2.77
N SER A 32 -4.92 -4.66 -3.90
CA SER A 32 -4.98 -5.94 -4.60
C SER A 32 -3.97 -5.97 -5.73
N PHE A 33 -3.47 -7.16 -6.02
CA PHE A 33 -2.59 -7.44 -7.14
C PHE A 33 -3.03 -8.75 -7.81
N PHE A 34 -2.65 -8.92 -9.07
CA PHE A 34 -2.88 -10.17 -9.79
C PHE A 34 -1.76 -11.16 -9.45
N MET A 35 -2.11 -12.42 -9.23
CA MET A 35 -1.16 -13.51 -9.01
C MET A 35 -1.30 -14.54 -10.14
N ASP A 36 -0.18 -14.86 -10.79
CA ASP A 36 -0.10 -16.00 -11.69
C ASP A 36 0.03 -17.28 -10.84
N VAL A 37 -1.10 -17.94 -10.59
CA VAL A 37 -1.14 -19.18 -9.81
C VAL A 37 -1.11 -20.36 -10.78
N LYS A 38 -0.02 -21.12 -10.74
CA LYS A 38 0.10 -22.39 -11.47
C LYS A 38 -0.42 -23.52 -10.59
N CYS A 39 -1.45 -24.23 -11.05
CA CYS A 39 -1.93 -25.42 -10.37
C CYS A 39 -0.96 -26.60 -10.61
N GLN A 40 -0.59 -27.32 -9.55
CA GLN A 40 0.31 -28.47 -9.65
C GLN A 40 -0.36 -29.72 -10.25
N GLY A 41 -1.70 -29.71 -10.38
CA GLY A 41 -2.49 -30.77 -10.98
C GLY A 41 -3.55 -30.20 -11.91
N SER A 42 -3.21 -29.94 -13.16
CA SER A 42 -4.22 -29.77 -14.21
C SER A 42 -3.64 -30.25 -15.54
N PHE A 43 -4.25 -31.31 -16.06
CA PHE A 43 -4.08 -31.76 -17.43
C PHE A 43 -4.60 -30.69 -18.38
N ASN A 44 -3.83 -30.43 -19.43
CA ASN A 44 -4.32 -29.79 -20.64
C ASN A 44 -5.54 -30.56 -21.16
N MET A 45 -6.63 -29.86 -21.44
CA MET A 45 -7.53 -30.18 -22.55
C MET A 45 -7.54 -28.98 -23.48
#